data_AF-A0A8T5TN38-F1
#
_entry.id   AF-A0A8T5TN38-F1
#
_cell.length_a   1.000
_cell.length_b   1.000
_cell.length_c   1.000
_cell.angle_alpha   90.00
_cell.angle_beta   90.00
_cell.angle_gamma   90.00
#
_symmetry.space_group_name_H-M   'P 1'
#
loop_
_entity.id
_entity.type
_entity.pdbx_description
1 polymer ?
#
loop_
_entity_poly.entity_id
_entity_poly.type
_entity_poly.pdbx_seq_one_letter_code
_entity_poly.pdbx_strand_id
1 'polypeptide(L)' 'MRNIQENIQKFLKRWNETESSTFLEKAKNGTYSEAENDAIDLKQLLLEENKLNNLINSF' A
#
# COMPACT_ATOMS: atom_id res chain seq x y z
N MET A 1 7.54 -13.12 0.42
CA MET A 1 8.01 -11.75 0.11
C MET A 1 7.43 -11.22 -1.19
N ARG A 2 7.65 -11.86 -2.35
CA ARG A 2 7.12 -11.37 -3.66
C ARG A 2 5.61 -11.10 -3.67
N ASN A 3 4.81 -11.94 -3.00
CA ASN A 3 3.36 -11.81 -2.99
C ASN A 3 2.82 -10.47 -2.43
N ILE A 4 3.40 -9.93 -1.35
CA ILE A 4 2.90 -8.68 -0.74
C ILE A 4 3.22 -7.47 -1.63
N GLN A 5 4.45 -7.36 -2.13
CA GLN A 5 4.80 -6.30 -3.07
C GLN A 5 4.03 -6.42 -4.39
N GLU A 6 3.78 -7.63 -4.90
CA GLU A 6 2.92 -7.83 -6.08
C GLU A 6 1.47 -7.40 -5.83
N ASN A 7 0.93 -7.65 -4.64
CA ASN A 7 -0.41 -7.20 -4.28
C ASN A 7 -0.49 -5.68 -4.17
N ILE A 8 0.52 -5.03 -3.56
CA ILE A 8 0.64 -3.58 -3.52
C ILE A 8 0.71 -3.02 -4.96
N GLN A 9 1.54 -3.59 -5.83
CA GLN A 9 1.67 -3.12 -7.22
C GLN A 9 0.36 -3.29 -8.02
N LYS A 10 -0.35 -4.42 -7.86
CA LYS A 10 -1.66 -4.63 -8.49
C LYS A 10 -2.71 -3.64 -7.98
N PHE A 11 -2.70 -3.37 -6.68
CA PHE A 11 -3.55 -2.37 -6.06
C PHE A 11 -3.29 -0.98 -6.63
N LEU A 12 -2.02 -0.55 -6.68
CA LEU A 12 -1.65 0.77 -7.20
C LEU A 12 -2.00 0.90 -8.68
N LYS A 13 -1.79 -0.16 -9.46
CA LYS A 13 -2.20 -0.20 -10.87
C LYS A 13 -3.71 -0.03 -11.05
N ARG A 14 -4.54 -0.53 -10.13
CA ARG A 14 -6.01 -0.34 -10.17
C ARG A 14 -6.40 1.13 -10.02
N TRP A 15 -5.64 1.88 -9.22
CA TRP A 15 -5.82 3.31 -9.00
C TRP A 15 -5.02 4.19 -9.98
N ASN A 16 -4.31 3.56 -10.92
CA ASN A 16 -3.39 4.21 -11.86
C ASN A 16 -2.30 5.03 -11.16
N GLU A 17 -1.86 4.54 -10.00
CA GLU A 17 -0.78 5.11 -9.19
C GLU A 17 0.47 4.24 -9.30
N THR A 18 1.63 4.86 -9.13
CA THR A 18 2.93 4.18 -9.07
C THR A 18 3.47 4.06 -7.66
N GLU A 19 3.01 4.92 -6.75
CA GLU A 19 3.52 5.01 -5.39
C GLU A 19 2.40 4.97 -4.36
N SER A 20 2.60 4.13 -3.34
CA SER A 20 1.67 3.98 -2.22
C SER A 20 1.43 5.28 -1.49
N SER A 21 2.48 6.09 -1.32
CA SER A 21 2.40 7.40 -0.68
C SER A 21 1.47 8.35 -1.44
N THR A 22 1.56 8.39 -2.77
CA THR A 22 0.73 9.24 -3.62
C THR A 22 -0.73 8.85 -3.54
N PHE A 23 -1.03 7.55 -3.57
CA PHE A 23 -2.38 7.05 -3.37
C PHE A 23 -2.94 7.45 -2.00
N LEU A 24 -2.17 7.23 -0.92
CA LEU A 24 -2.61 7.54 0.45
C LEU A 24 -2.84 9.03 0.67
N GLU A 25 -2.03 9.89 0.04
CA GLU A 25 -2.19 11.34 0.12
C GLU A 25 -3.45 11.79 -0.62
N LYS A 26 -3.70 11.27 -1.82
CA LYS A 26 -4.92 11.53 -2.60
C LYS A 26 -6.17 11.03 -1.88
N ALA A 27 -6.12 9.83 -1.29
CA ALA A 27 -7.20 9.30 -0.47
C ALA A 27 -7.48 10.19 0.75
N LYS A 28 -6.42 10.65 1.45
CA LYS A 28 -6.53 11.56 2.60
C LYS A 28 -7.11 12.92 2.22
N ASN A 29 -6.75 13.45 1.05
CA ASN A 29 -7.24 14.73 0.54
C ASN A 29 -8.66 14.64 -0.04
N GLY A 30 -9.30 13.47 -0.01
CA GLY A 30 -10.64 13.26 -0.56
C GLY A 30 -10.69 13.29 -2.09
N THR A 31 -9.54 13.15 -2.77
CA THR A 31 -9.48 13.09 -4.24
C THR A 31 -10.18 11.84 -4.78
N TYR A 32 -10.17 10.76 -4.00
CA TYR A 32 -10.91 9.55 -4.30
C TYR A 32 -12.04 9.40 -3.27
N SER A 33 -13.28 9.62 -3.71
CA SER A 33 -14.45 9.70 -2.84
C SER A 33 -14.82 8.40 -2.11
N GLU A 34 -14.11 7.29 -2.36
CA GLU A 34 -14.34 5.99 -1.70
C GLU A 34 -13.03 5.27 -1.33
N ALA A 35 -11.88 5.96 -1.39
CA ALA A 35 -10.59 5.33 -1.15
C ALA A 35 -10.23 5.16 0.33
N GLU A 36 -11.10 5.52 1.28
CA GLU A 36 -10.79 5.36 2.71
C GLU A 36 -10.53 3.90 3.08
N ASN A 37 -11.40 2.99 2.64
CA ASN A 37 -11.22 1.55 2.89
C ASN A 37 -9.97 1.02 2.17
N ASP A 38 -9.81 1.37 0.89
CA ASP A 38 -8.64 1.03 0.09
C ASP A 38 -7.32 1.57 0.71
N ALA A 39 -7.34 2.76 1.32
CA ALA A 39 -6.20 3.34 2.02
C ALA A 39 -5.87 2.62 3.33
N ILE A 40 -6.88 2.10 4.03
CA ILE A 40 -6.68 1.25 5.22
C ILE A 40 -6.04 -0.08 4.81
N ASP A 41 -6.56 -0.73 3.77
CA ASP A 41 -6.00 -1.97 3.21
C ASP A 41 -4.53 -1.79 2.77
N LEU A 42 -4.24 -0.72 2.02
CA LEU A 42 -2.87 -0.45 1.57
C LEU A 42 -1.92 -0.19 2.75
N LYS A 43 -2.37 0.52 3.79
CA LYS A 43 -1.57 0.71 5.01
C LYS A 43 -1.28 -0.60 5.73
N GLN A 44 -2.23 -1.51 5.80
CA GLN A 44 -1.99 -2.83 6.39
C GLN A 44 -0.94 -3.61 5.60
N LEU A 45 -1.07 -3.65 4.27
CA LEU A 45 -0.10 -4.33 3.41
C LEU A 45 1.32 -3.77 3.56
N LEU A 46 1.47 -2.45 3.64
CA LEU A 46 2.78 -1.80 3.88
C LEU A 46 3.34 -2.12 5.27
N LEU A 47 2.49 -2.21 6.29
CA LEU A 47 2.90 -2.56 7.64
C LEU A 47 3.35 -4.01 7.73
N GLU A 48 2.68 -4.92 7.03
CA GLU A 48 3.12 -6.31 6.88
C GLU A 48 4.44 -6.40 6.12
N GLU A 49 4.58 -5.68 5.00
CA GLU A 49 5.84 -5.63 4.25
C GLU A 49 7.00 -5.15 5.14
N ASN A 50 6.78 -4.09 5.91
CA ASN A 50 7.78 -3.55 6.83
C ASN A 50 8.13 -4.55 7.95
N LYS A 51 7.14 -5.23 8.53
CA LYS A 51 7.38 -6.28 9.53
C LYS A 51 8.18 -7.45 8.96
N LEU A 52 7.84 -7.92 7.76
CA LEU A 52 8.60 -8.97 7.09
C LEU A 52 10.03 -8.51 6.80
N ASN A 53 10.22 -7.32 6.23
CA ASN A 53 11.54 -6.76 5.96
C ASN A 53 12.37 -6.64 7.24
N ASN A 54 11.78 -6.21 8.35
CA ASN A 54 12.47 -6.17 9.63
C ASN A 54 12.86 -7.57 10.13
N LEU A 55 11.97 -8.57 10.01
CA LEU A 55 12.30 -9.95 10.40
C LEU A 55 13.45 -10.54 9.57
N ILE A 56 13.51 -10.20 8.28
CA ILE A 56 14.57 -10.68 7.37
C ILE A 56 15.90 -9.97 7.64
N ASN A 57 15.88 -8.64 7.85
CA ASN A 57 17.08 -7.86 8.13
C ASN A 57 17.57 -8.01 9.58
N SER A 58 16.77 -8.61 10.46
CA SER A 58 17.14 -8.91 11.84
C SER A 58 17.80 -10.28 12.01
N PHE A 59 18.07 -10.99 10.91
CA PHE A 59 18.87 -12.23 10.83
C PHE A 59 20.23 -11.96 10.22
#